data_AF-A0AAN1SYL1-F1
#
_entry.id   AF-A0AAN1SYL1-F1
#
_cell.length_a   1.000
_cell.length_b   1.000
_cell.length_c   1.000
_cell.angle_alpha   90.00
_cell.angle_beta   90.00
_cell.angle_gamma   90.00
#
_symmetry.space_group_name_H-M   'P 1'
#
loop_
_entity.id
_entity.type
_entity.pdbx_description
1 polymer ?
#
loop_
_entity_poly.entity_id
_entity_poly.type
_entity_poly.pdbx_seq_one_letter_code
_entity_poly.pdbx_strand_id
1 'polypeptide(L)'
;MSNTVTAPQESAPSDVDMLFERSLLDVGIPPCPVILNRFMVEAGKDEPDFKRLESIISADVGISASLIKTANAPYFGMRQRVRSVSEALTVLGLNVSSRAIAGIVLRNSFPNVPNLERFWDASARIARLSGWLAQHLELRGLRAEDAYTFGLFRDCGIPVLLKRFSGYEETLTAANGEQLQSFTAIEEAAFPTNHAMVGCLLAQSWWLPEEICLAIRNHHDLAVLKSAESHLPLLSRRLVATAQFAEHIVQRQLSLSITQEWPKLGEACLELLDVGESDLERLYTEAEPVASASE
;
A
#
# COMPACT_ATOMS: atom_id res chain seq x y z
N MET A 1 25.57 -41.27 20.87
CA MET A 1 25.61 -39.94 21.52
C MET A 1 24.70 -39.04 20.70
N SER A 2 23.50 -38.75 21.22
CA SER A 2 22.48 -37.96 20.52
C SER A 2 22.90 -36.50 20.46
N ASN A 3 23.03 -35.96 19.25
CA ASN A 3 23.17 -34.52 19.01
C ASN A 3 21.77 -33.92 19.00
N THR A 4 21.38 -33.31 20.11
CA THR A 4 20.18 -32.49 20.21
C THR A 4 20.48 -31.15 19.55
N VAL A 5 19.95 -30.91 18.35
CA VAL A 5 19.93 -29.59 17.73
C VAL A 5 18.93 -28.74 18.51
N THR A 6 19.44 -27.81 19.31
CA THR A 6 18.65 -26.78 19.98
C THR A 6 18.02 -25.87 18.93
N ALA A 7 16.69 -25.81 18.92
CA ALA A 7 15.94 -24.82 18.15
C ALA A 7 16.32 -23.39 18.58
N PRO A 8 16.24 -22.38 17.70
CA PRO A 8 16.52 -21.00 18.07
C PRO A 8 15.50 -20.57 19.13
N GLN A 9 15.97 -20.12 20.29
CA GLN A 9 15.12 -19.43 21.27
C GLN A 9 14.74 -18.06 20.70
N GLU A 10 13.44 -17.80 20.53
CA GLU A 10 12.93 -16.44 20.32
C GLU A 10 13.42 -15.55 21.47
N SER A 11 14.23 -14.53 21.16
CA SER A 11 14.68 -13.56 22.15
C SER A 11 13.51 -12.69 22.59
N ALA A 12 13.38 -12.43 23.89
CA ALA A 12 12.39 -11.51 24.42
C ALA A 12 12.54 -10.11 23.77
N PRO A 13 11.43 -9.40 23.47
CA PRO A 13 11.47 -8.08 22.85
C PRO A 13 12.22 -7.08 23.73
N SER A 14 12.97 -6.17 23.11
CA SER A 14 13.74 -5.16 23.83
C SER A 14 12.82 -4.09 24.46
N ASP A 15 13.33 -3.32 25.43
CA ASP A 15 12.59 -2.20 26.02
C ASP A 15 12.14 -1.16 24.98
N VAL A 16 12.92 -1.00 23.91
CA VAL A 16 12.59 -0.11 22.79
C VAL A 16 11.43 -0.68 21.96
N ASP A 17 11.42 -2.00 21.72
CA ASP A 17 10.33 -2.66 20.99
C ASP A 17 9.01 -2.56 21.76
N MET A 18 9.04 -2.77 23.07
CA MET A 18 7.85 -2.63 23.93
C MET A 18 7.31 -1.19 23.97
N LEU A 19 8.20 -0.19 23.98
CA LEU A 19 7.79 1.22 23.91
C LEU A 19 7.19 1.59 22.56
N PHE A 20 7.75 1.05 21.47
CA PHE A 20 7.22 1.23 20.12
C PHE A 20 5.82 0.61 19.99
N GLU A 21 5.65 -0.66 20.40
CA GLU A 21 4.35 -1.33 20.39
C GLU A 21 3.29 -0.58 21.20
N ARG A 22 3.66 -0.08 22.39
CA ARG A 22 2.77 0.72 23.21
C ARG A 22 2.36 2.02 22.52
N SER A 23 3.30 2.69 21.85
CA SER A 23 3.02 3.91 21.09
C SER A 23 2.07 3.67 19.92
N LEU A 24 2.20 2.54 19.21
CA LEU A 24 1.27 2.15 18.15
C LEU A 24 -0.16 1.95 18.67
N LEU A 25 -0.29 1.28 19.82
CA LEU A 25 -1.58 1.04 20.46
C LEU A 25 -2.24 2.35 20.95
N ASP A 26 -1.44 3.27 21.50
CA ASP A 26 -1.94 4.58 21.95
C ASP A 26 -2.48 5.43 20.80
N VAL A 27 -1.87 5.32 19.61
CA VAL A 27 -2.34 5.94 18.35
C VAL A 27 -3.58 5.22 17.77
N GLY A 28 -3.83 3.97 18.18
CA GLY A 28 -4.96 3.16 17.72
C GLY A 28 -4.66 2.29 16.50
N ILE A 29 -3.38 2.13 16.15
CA ILE A 29 -2.94 1.25 15.07
C ILE A 29 -3.21 -0.21 15.47
N PRO A 30 -3.89 -1.01 14.62
CA PRO A 30 -4.14 -2.40 14.94
C PRO A 30 -2.83 -3.20 14.98
N PRO A 31 -2.70 -4.18 15.90
CA PRO A 31 -1.54 -5.06 15.90
C PRO A 31 -1.45 -5.83 14.59
N CYS A 32 -0.23 -6.15 14.14
CA CYS A 32 -0.01 -6.99 12.97
C CYS A 32 -0.76 -8.33 13.15
N PRO A 33 -1.68 -8.68 12.24
CA PRO A 33 -2.48 -9.89 12.43
C PRO A 33 -1.63 -11.16 12.44
N VAL A 34 -1.99 -12.10 13.31
CA VAL A 34 -1.20 -13.32 13.60
C VAL A 34 -0.86 -14.11 12.34
N ILE A 35 -1.78 -14.19 11.38
CA ILE A 35 -1.55 -14.89 10.11
C ILE A 35 -0.44 -14.24 9.26
N LEU A 36 -0.43 -12.90 9.19
CA LEU A 36 0.60 -12.15 8.49
C LEU A 36 1.94 -12.31 9.21
N ASN A 37 1.97 -12.13 10.54
CA ASN A 37 3.20 -12.29 11.31
C ASN A 37 3.80 -13.70 11.14
N ARG A 38 3.00 -14.76 11.28
CA ARG A 38 3.45 -16.15 11.07
C ARG A 38 4.00 -16.38 9.66
N PHE A 39 3.35 -15.79 8.64
CA PHE A 39 3.81 -15.88 7.27
C PHE A 39 5.16 -15.17 7.10
N MET A 40 5.30 -13.94 7.59
CA MET A 40 6.54 -13.17 7.50
C MET A 40 7.70 -13.84 8.21
N VAL A 41 7.48 -14.39 9.41
CA VAL A 41 8.51 -15.14 10.15
C VAL A 41 8.98 -16.37 9.37
N GLU A 42 8.07 -17.12 8.75
CA GLU A 42 8.45 -18.29 7.94
C GLU A 42 9.14 -17.89 6.63
N ALA A 43 8.63 -16.86 5.96
CA ALA A 43 9.18 -16.37 4.68
C ALA A 43 10.56 -15.72 4.83
N GLY A 44 10.88 -15.20 6.02
CA GLY A 44 12.17 -14.57 6.34
C GLY A 44 13.29 -15.52 6.76
N LYS A 45 13.07 -16.84 6.78
CA LYS A 45 14.12 -17.82 7.08
C LYS A 45 15.11 -17.97 5.92
N ASP A 46 16.33 -18.41 6.22
CA ASP A 46 17.32 -18.77 5.20
C ASP A 46 16.80 -19.86 4.24
N GLU A 47 16.04 -20.81 4.79
CA GLU A 47 15.35 -21.87 4.06
C GLU A 47 13.84 -21.89 4.42
N PRO A 48 13.00 -21.10 3.72
CA PRO A 48 11.56 -21.06 3.98
C PRO A 48 10.86 -22.38 3.61
N ASP A 49 10.00 -22.90 4.49
CA ASP A 49 9.17 -24.06 4.17
C ASP A 49 7.89 -23.64 3.43
N PHE A 50 7.87 -23.85 2.11
CA PHE A 50 6.72 -23.55 1.25
C PHE A 50 5.45 -24.31 1.64
N LYS A 51 5.54 -25.54 2.15
CA LYS A 51 4.34 -26.27 2.60
C LYS A 51 3.76 -25.63 3.86
N ARG A 52 4.63 -25.15 4.74
CA ARG A 52 4.21 -24.41 5.93
C ARG A 52 3.57 -23.07 5.55
N LEU A 53 4.17 -22.31 4.64
CA LEU A 53 3.60 -21.07 4.11
C LEU A 53 2.21 -21.30 3.48
N GLU A 54 2.08 -22.34 2.66
CA GLU A 54 0.79 -22.75 2.09
C GLU A 54 -0.24 -23.06 3.18
N SER A 55 0.15 -23.81 4.22
CA SER A 55 -0.75 -24.16 5.33
C SER A 55 -1.20 -22.95 6.16
N ILE A 56 -0.32 -21.95 6.34
CA ILE A 56 -0.64 -20.72 7.06
C ILE A 56 -1.74 -19.95 6.33
N ILE A 57 -1.60 -19.81 5.01
CA ILE A 57 -2.56 -19.06 4.18
C ILE A 57 -3.85 -19.84 3.96
N SER A 58 -3.75 -21.14 3.70
CA SER A 58 -4.90 -22.03 3.47
C SER A 58 -5.81 -22.17 4.69
N ALA A 59 -5.35 -21.77 5.88
CA ALA A 59 -6.17 -21.71 7.09
C ALA A 59 -7.29 -20.65 7.00
N ASP A 60 -7.15 -19.66 6.13
CA ASP A 60 -8.16 -18.61 5.89
C ASP A 60 -8.63 -18.65 4.42
N VAL A 61 -9.90 -19.01 4.23
CA VAL A 61 -10.51 -19.13 2.90
C VAL A 61 -10.57 -17.80 2.16
N GLY A 62 -10.81 -16.70 2.89
CA GLY A 62 -10.87 -15.35 2.30
C GLY A 62 -9.51 -14.90 1.79
N ILE A 63 -8.46 -15.05 2.62
CA ILE A 63 -7.10 -14.70 2.23
C ILE A 63 -6.61 -15.59 1.09
N SER A 64 -6.92 -16.89 1.13
CA SER A 64 -6.57 -17.82 0.05
C SER A 64 -7.20 -17.42 -1.29
N ALA A 65 -8.51 -17.15 -1.29
CA ALA A 65 -9.22 -16.74 -2.50
C ALA A 65 -8.69 -15.40 -3.03
N SER A 66 -8.46 -14.42 -2.14
CA SER A 66 -7.92 -13.12 -2.52
C SER A 66 -6.49 -13.21 -3.05
N LEU A 67 -5.62 -14.06 -2.48
CA LEU A 67 -4.25 -14.25 -2.99
C LEU A 67 -4.25 -14.87 -4.39
N ILE A 68 -5.09 -15.88 -4.62
CA ILE A 68 -5.28 -16.49 -5.96
C ILE A 68 -5.81 -15.45 -6.94
N LYS A 69 -6.77 -14.61 -6.53
CA LYS A 69 -7.30 -13.52 -7.35
C LYS A 69 -6.20 -12.52 -7.71
N THR A 70 -5.39 -12.10 -6.73
CA THR A 70 -4.23 -11.21 -6.95
C THR A 70 -3.24 -11.83 -7.93
N ALA A 71 -2.89 -13.11 -7.77
CA ALA A 71 -1.97 -13.81 -8.68
C ALA A 71 -2.47 -13.87 -10.13
N ASN A 72 -3.78 -13.80 -10.34
CA ASN A 72 -4.42 -13.79 -11.66
C ASN A 72 -4.64 -12.39 -12.23
N ALA A 73 -4.20 -11.32 -11.55
CA ALA A 73 -4.40 -9.96 -12.04
C ALA A 73 -3.65 -9.73 -13.38
N PRO A 74 -4.25 -8.99 -14.34
CA PRO A 74 -3.68 -8.84 -15.69
C PRO A 74 -2.23 -8.34 -15.72
N TYR A 75 -1.83 -7.49 -14.77
CA TYR A 75 -0.47 -6.95 -14.71
C TYR A 75 0.58 -8.01 -14.35
N PHE A 76 0.23 -9.14 -13.70
CA PHE A 76 1.21 -10.23 -13.53
C PHE A 76 1.48 -11.00 -14.84
N GLY A 77 0.74 -10.73 -15.92
CA GLY A 77 1.06 -11.24 -17.26
C GLY A 77 0.97 -12.76 -17.41
N MET A 78 0.21 -13.44 -16.53
CA MET A 78 0.17 -14.89 -16.47
C MET A 78 -0.59 -15.50 -17.64
N ARG A 79 0.06 -16.42 -18.37
CA ARG A 79 -0.54 -17.15 -19.51
C ARG A 79 -1.56 -18.21 -19.08
N GLN A 80 -1.39 -18.77 -17.88
CA GLN A 80 -2.29 -19.75 -17.29
C GLN A 80 -2.81 -19.24 -15.96
N ARG A 81 -4.10 -19.49 -15.68
CA ARG A 81 -4.70 -19.06 -14.41
C ARG A 81 -4.23 -19.92 -13.25
N VAL A 82 -3.81 -19.25 -12.19
CA VAL A 82 -3.48 -19.83 -10.88
C VAL A 82 -4.75 -20.33 -10.20
N ARG A 83 -4.71 -21.53 -9.61
CA ARG A 83 -5.87 -22.23 -9.03
C ARG A 83 -5.69 -22.64 -7.56
N SER A 84 -4.48 -22.52 -7.02
CA SER A 84 -4.17 -22.89 -5.64
C SER A 84 -3.27 -21.86 -4.97
N VAL A 85 -3.24 -21.87 -3.64
CA VAL A 85 -2.30 -21.07 -2.85
C VAL A 85 -0.85 -21.45 -3.19
N SER A 86 -0.58 -22.75 -3.33
CA SER A 86 0.75 -23.27 -3.70
C SER A 86 1.24 -22.70 -5.04
N GLU A 87 0.36 -22.71 -6.05
CA GLU A 87 0.65 -22.09 -7.35
C GLU A 87 0.85 -20.57 -7.22
N ALA A 88 0.00 -19.88 -6.44
CA ALA A 88 0.13 -18.43 -6.23
C ALA A 88 1.49 -18.07 -5.59
N LEU A 89 1.89 -18.78 -4.53
CA LEU A 89 3.18 -18.58 -3.85
C LEU A 89 4.36 -18.83 -4.78
N THR A 90 4.27 -19.86 -5.62
CA THR A 90 5.33 -20.20 -6.58
C THR A 90 5.46 -19.15 -7.68
N VAL A 91 4.33 -18.71 -8.22
CA VAL A 91 4.25 -17.80 -9.36
C VAL A 91 4.62 -16.36 -8.96
N LEU A 92 4.11 -15.90 -7.83
CA LEU A 92 4.38 -14.56 -7.30
C LEU A 92 5.74 -14.48 -6.61
N GLY A 93 6.22 -15.60 -6.05
CA GLY A 93 7.33 -15.62 -5.11
C GLY A 93 6.95 -15.06 -3.73
N LEU A 94 7.86 -15.20 -2.77
CA LEU A 94 7.59 -14.86 -1.37
C LEU A 94 7.42 -13.36 -1.13
N ASN A 95 8.23 -12.52 -1.77
CA ASN A 95 8.18 -11.07 -1.58
C ASN A 95 6.85 -10.47 -2.04
N VAL A 96 6.39 -10.84 -3.23
CA VAL A 96 5.11 -10.35 -3.77
C VAL A 96 3.93 -10.93 -2.98
N SER A 97 4.02 -12.22 -2.62
CA SER A 97 3.00 -12.89 -1.82
C SER A 97 2.85 -12.22 -0.45
N SER A 98 3.96 -11.92 0.25
CA SER A 98 3.98 -11.20 1.53
C SER A 98 3.19 -9.90 1.47
N ARG A 99 3.45 -9.09 0.44
CA ARG A 99 2.80 -7.79 0.23
C ARG A 99 1.32 -7.93 -0.13
N ALA A 100 0.98 -8.90 -0.98
CA ALA A 100 -0.41 -9.21 -1.32
C ALA A 100 -1.20 -9.62 -0.07
N ILE A 101 -0.65 -10.52 0.75
CA ILE A 101 -1.26 -10.97 2.00
C ILE A 101 -1.44 -9.79 2.96
N ALA A 102 -0.40 -8.95 3.13
CA ALA A 102 -0.49 -7.75 3.96
C ALA A 102 -1.65 -6.84 3.51
N GLY A 103 -1.78 -6.61 2.21
CA GLY A 103 -2.88 -5.82 1.64
C GLY A 103 -4.27 -6.41 1.88
N ILE A 104 -4.41 -7.73 1.76
CA ILE A 104 -5.68 -8.43 2.02
C ILE A 104 -6.05 -8.32 3.50
N VAL A 105 -5.08 -8.55 4.37
CA VAL A 105 -5.24 -8.49 5.83
C VAL A 105 -5.55 -7.06 6.30
N LEU A 106 -5.04 -6.04 5.59
CA LEU A 106 -5.31 -4.63 5.88
C LEU A 106 -6.80 -4.33 5.85
N ARG A 107 -7.47 -4.69 4.74
CA ARG A 107 -8.92 -4.50 4.58
C ARG A 107 -9.70 -5.20 5.68
N ASN A 108 -9.29 -6.42 6.05
CA ASN A 108 -9.97 -7.23 7.06
C ASN A 108 -9.79 -6.70 8.49
N SER A 109 -8.85 -5.78 8.73
CA SER A 109 -8.56 -5.23 10.06
C SER A 109 -9.52 -4.08 10.46
N PHE A 110 -10.33 -3.58 9.52
CA PHE A 110 -11.26 -2.47 9.75
C PHE A 110 -12.72 -2.79 9.34
N PRO A 111 -13.34 -3.89 9.83
CA PRO A 111 -14.66 -4.33 9.36
C PRO A 111 -15.83 -3.46 9.83
N ASN A 112 -15.65 -2.65 10.89
CA ASN A 112 -16.74 -1.93 11.57
C ASN A 112 -16.69 -0.41 11.38
N VAL A 113 -15.89 0.10 10.43
CA VAL A 113 -15.85 1.54 10.12
C VAL A 113 -16.82 1.80 8.96
N PRO A 114 -17.88 2.62 9.15
CA PRO A 114 -18.85 2.91 8.11
C PRO A 114 -18.20 3.45 6.83
N ASN A 115 -18.80 3.16 5.67
CA ASN A 115 -18.40 3.68 4.35
C ASN A 115 -16.97 3.31 3.88
N LEU A 116 -16.23 2.46 4.58
CA LEU A 116 -14.90 2.03 4.12
C LEU A 116 -14.91 1.13 2.88
N GLU A 117 -16.05 0.54 2.51
CA GLU A 117 -16.13 -0.27 1.29
C GLU A 117 -15.71 0.54 0.05
N ARG A 118 -16.25 1.75 -0.10
CA ARG A 118 -15.87 2.68 -1.18
C ARG A 118 -14.41 3.11 -1.11
N PHE A 119 -13.89 3.29 0.10
CA PHE A 119 -12.48 3.63 0.33
C PHE A 119 -11.54 2.51 -0.12
N TRP A 120 -11.85 1.26 0.26
CA TRP A 120 -11.07 0.10 -0.15
C TRP A 120 -11.18 -0.16 -1.66
N ASP A 121 -12.35 0.06 -2.25
CA ASP A 121 -12.54 -0.04 -3.70
C ASP A 121 -11.69 1.00 -4.45
N ALA A 122 -11.68 2.25 -3.97
CA ALA A 122 -10.83 3.31 -4.53
C ALA A 122 -9.34 2.96 -4.39
N SER A 123 -8.92 2.54 -3.18
CA SER A 123 -7.54 2.11 -2.92
C SER A 123 -7.12 0.96 -3.84
N ALA A 124 -7.99 -0.04 -4.03
CA ALA A 124 -7.72 -1.17 -4.92
C ALA A 124 -7.64 -0.76 -6.39
N ARG A 125 -8.45 0.21 -6.85
CA ARG A 125 -8.37 0.76 -8.22
C ARG A 125 -7.07 1.53 -8.43
N ILE A 126 -6.71 2.40 -7.48
CA ILE A 126 -5.46 3.17 -7.51
C ILE A 126 -4.26 2.22 -7.50
N ALA A 127 -4.27 1.17 -6.67
CA ALA A 127 -3.24 0.14 -6.66
C ALA A 127 -3.08 -0.54 -8.03
N ARG A 128 -4.19 -0.98 -8.65
CA ARG A 128 -4.16 -1.62 -9.98
C ARG A 128 -3.59 -0.68 -11.05
N LEU A 129 -4.06 0.55 -11.08
CA LEU A 129 -3.58 1.56 -12.04
C LEU A 129 -2.13 1.93 -11.77
N SER A 130 -1.68 1.97 -10.52
CA SER A 130 -0.28 2.24 -10.17
C SER A 130 0.63 1.13 -10.69
N GLY A 131 0.23 -0.13 -10.51
CA GLY A 131 0.96 -1.28 -11.06
C GLY A 131 0.98 -1.26 -12.59
N TRP A 132 -0.15 -0.93 -13.24
CA TRP A 132 -0.24 -0.78 -14.68
C TRP A 132 0.65 0.35 -15.22
N LEU A 133 0.61 1.53 -14.60
CA LEU A 133 1.46 2.69 -14.96
C LEU A 133 2.94 2.34 -14.84
N ALA A 134 3.35 1.67 -13.76
CA ALA A 134 4.74 1.24 -13.59
C ALA A 134 5.24 0.35 -14.74
N GLN A 135 4.37 -0.47 -15.32
CA GLN A 135 4.69 -1.28 -16.50
C GLN A 135 4.73 -0.47 -17.78
N HIS A 136 3.81 0.46 -17.97
CA HIS A 136 3.68 1.22 -19.22
C HIS A 136 4.72 2.34 -19.35
N LEU A 137 5.19 2.86 -18.22
CA LEU A 137 6.24 3.88 -18.16
C LEU A 137 7.66 3.29 -18.18
N GLU A 138 7.80 1.99 -17.91
CA GLU A 138 9.08 1.26 -17.91
C GLU A 138 10.22 1.95 -17.11
N LEU A 139 9.86 2.67 -16.03
CA LEU A 139 10.81 3.44 -15.25
C LEU A 139 11.78 2.52 -14.48
N ARG A 140 13.08 2.65 -14.78
CA ARG A 140 14.12 1.81 -14.17
C ARG A 140 14.05 1.82 -12.63
N GLY A 141 13.81 0.65 -12.04
CA GLY A 141 13.78 0.47 -10.59
C GLY A 141 12.40 0.65 -9.94
N LEU A 142 11.38 1.07 -10.69
CA LEU A 142 9.99 1.03 -10.25
C LEU A 142 9.35 -0.28 -10.71
N ARG A 143 9.08 -1.20 -9.78
CA ARG A 143 8.42 -2.46 -10.12
C ARG A 143 6.91 -2.36 -9.93
N ALA A 144 6.15 -3.06 -10.76
CA ALA A 144 4.68 -3.04 -10.72
C ALA A 144 4.12 -3.46 -9.36
N GLU A 145 4.73 -4.47 -8.73
CA GLU A 145 4.34 -4.93 -7.40
C GLU A 145 4.61 -3.90 -6.29
N ASP A 146 5.66 -3.08 -6.42
CA ASP A 146 5.95 -2.01 -5.45
C ASP A 146 4.89 -0.91 -5.59
N ALA A 147 4.60 -0.50 -6.83
CA ALA A 147 3.59 0.52 -7.14
C ALA A 147 2.18 0.09 -6.72
N TYR A 148 1.82 -1.17 -6.97
CA TYR A 148 0.55 -1.75 -6.51
C TYR A 148 0.45 -1.75 -4.98
N THR A 149 1.50 -2.23 -4.29
CA THR A 149 1.52 -2.29 -2.82
C THR A 149 1.40 -0.89 -2.22
N PHE A 150 2.15 0.07 -2.76
CA PHE A 150 2.07 1.46 -2.30
C PHE A 150 0.67 2.05 -2.51
N GLY A 151 0.06 1.89 -3.69
CA GLY A 151 -1.29 2.38 -3.96
C GLY A 151 -2.37 1.78 -3.05
N LEU A 152 -2.16 0.55 -2.56
CA LEU A 152 -3.08 -0.09 -1.62
C LEU A 152 -2.91 0.41 -0.17
N PHE A 153 -1.69 0.81 0.21
CA PHE A 153 -1.34 1.18 1.59
C PHE A 153 -1.24 2.69 1.84
N ARG A 154 -1.11 3.54 0.81
CA ARG A 154 -0.86 5.00 0.99
C ARG A 154 -1.78 5.67 2.00
N ASP A 155 -3.06 5.31 1.99
CA ASP A 155 -4.08 5.95 2.82
C ASP A 155 -4.49 5.07 4.01
N CYS A 156 -3.74 4.02 4.34
CA CYS A 156 -4.11 3.05 5.38
C CYS A 156 -4.21 3.65 6.80
N GLY A 157 -3.68 4.86 7.01
CA GLY A 157 -3.89 5.63 8.24
C GLY A 157 -5.29 6.25 8.38
N ILE A 158 -6.00 6.49 7.27
CA ILE A 158 -7.35 7.11 7.29
C ILE A 158 -8.34 6.26 8.10
N PRO A 159 -8.48 4.92 7.88
CA PRO A 159 -9.30 4.06 8.73
C PRO A 159 -8.96 4.10 10.21
N VAL A 160 -7.66 4.23 10.55
CA VAL A 160 -7.20 4.33 11.93
C VAL A 160 -7.69 5.63 12.55
N LEU A 161 -7.53 6.76 11.85
CA LEU A 161 -7.94 8.07 12.33
C LEU A 161 -9.48 8.20 12.42
N LEU A 162 -10.23 7.68 11.45
CA LEU A 162 -11.70 7.61 11.49
C LEU A 162 -12.22 6.88 12.74
N LYS A 163 -11.55 5.78 13.12
CA LYS A 163 -11.91 5.03 14.32
C LYS A 163 -11.48 5.74 15.61
N ARG A 164 -10.35 6.45 15.58
CA ARG A 164 -9.70 7.02 16.78
C ARG A 164 -10.25 8.38 17.18
N PHE A 165 -10.60 9.22 16.23
CA PHE A 165 -10.96 10.62 16.45
C PHE A 165 -12.36 10.91 15.94
N SER A 166 -13.28 11.24 16.85
CA SER A 166 -14.55 11.86 16.50
C SER A 166 -14.29 13.20 15.79
N GLY A 167 -14.95 13.47 14.68
CA GLY A 167 -14.75 14.71 13.92
C GLY A 167 -13.72 14.60 12.77
N TYR A 168 -13.09 13.43 12.60
CA TYR A 168 -12.10 13.25 11.54
C TYR A 168 -12.74 13.18 10.15
N GLU A 169 -14.00 12.77 10.03
CA GLU A 169 -14.73 12.74 8.74
C GLU A 169 -14.88 14.15 8.14
N GLU A 170 -15.15 15.16 8.96
CA GLU A 170 -15.23 16.56 8.55
C GLU A 170 -13.86 17.09 8.12
N THR A 171 -12.80 16.71 8.85
CA THR A 171 -11.42 17.10 8.51
C THR A 171 -10.96 16.45 7.22
N LEU A 172 -11.29 15.17 7.01
CA LEU A 172 -11.05 14.44 5.77
C LEU A 172 -11.77 15.12 4.59
N THR A 173 -13.02 15.53 4.79
CA THR A 173 -13.78 16.28 3.77
C THR A 173 -13.12 17.62 3.44
N ALA A 174 -12.68 18.36 4.47
CA ALA A 174 -11.98 19.63 4.29
C ALA A 174 -10.65 19.45 3.56
N ALA A 175 -9.84 18.45 3.94
CA ALA A 175 -8.56 18.16 3.31
C ALA A 175 -8.70 17.76 1.84
N ASN A 176 -9.71 16.95 1.50
CA ASN A 176 -10.03 16.62 0.11
C ASN A 176 -10.39 17.85 -0.74
N GLY A 177 -11.01 18.86 -0.14
CA GLY A 177 -11.40 20.12 -0.79
C GLY A 177 -10.31 21.20 -0.81
N GLU A 178 -9.18 20.98 -0.15
CA GLU A 178 -8.14 21.98 0.05
C GLU A 178 -7.26 22.17 -1.20
N GLN A 179 -7.21 23.40 -1.71
CA GLN A 179 -6.58 23.74 -2.99
C GLN A 179 -5.15 24.26 -2.88
N LEU A 180 -4.75 24.79 -1.72
CA LEU A 180 -3.49 25.50 -1.53
C LEU A 180 -2.57 24.76 -0.56
N GLN A 181 -3.08 24.37 0.60
CA GLN A 181 -2.29 23.68 1.61
C GLN A 181 -2.15 22.18 1.29
N SER A 182 -1.12 21.53 1.82
CA SER A 182 -1.03 20.06 1.73
C SER A 182 -2.20 19.44 2.51
N PHE A 183 -2.64 18.27 2.07
CA PHE A 183 -3.68 17.50 2.77
C PHE A 183 -3.36 17.33 4.26
N THR A 184 -2.12 16.94 4.56
CA THR A 184 -1.68 16.67 5.93
C THR A 184 -1.65 17.93 6.80
N ALA A 185 -1.45 19.11 6.23
CA ALA A 185 -1.50 20.36 7.00
C ALA A 185 -2.91 20.65 7.54
N ILE A 186 -3.96 20.25 6.81
CA ILE A 186 -5.35 20.37 7.29
C ILE A 186 -5.59 19.41 8.46
N GLU A 187 -5.06 18.19 8.39
CA GLU A 187 -5.16 17.23 9.49
C GLU A 187 -4.37 17.69 10.73
N GLU A 188 -3.15 18.18 10.55
CA GLU A 188 -2.27 18.66 11.63
C GLU A 188 -2.81 19.90 12.33
N ALA A 189 -3.65 20.70 11.66
CA ALA A 189 -4.35 21.82 12.29
C ALA A 189 -5.47 21.35 13.25
N ALA A 190 -6.04 20.18 13.01
CA ALA A 190 -7.17 19.64 13.79
C ALA A 190 -6.76 18.56 14.80
N PHE A 191 -5.68 17.82 14.52
CA PHE A 191 -5.26 16.63 15.27
C PHE A 191 -3.74 16.64 15.48
N PRO A 192 -3.23 15.95 16.52
CA PRO A 192 -1.79 15.91 16.83
C PRO A 192 -0.97 15.05 15.84
N THR A 193 -1.60 14.53 14.79
CA THR A 193 -1.00 13.67 13.77
C THR A 193 -1.78 13.78 12.47
N ASN A 194 -1.21 13.24 11.39
CA ASN A 194 -1.85 13.10 10.08
C ASN A 194 -1.93 11.62 9.68
N HIS A 195 -2.72 11.29 8.64
CA HIS A 195 -2.92 9.90 8.22
C HIS A 195 -1.67 9.30 7.60
N ALA A 196 -0.83 10.09 6.92
CA ALA A 196 0.40 9.63 6.27
C ALA A 196 1.42 9.11 7.30
N MET A 197 1.55 9.77 8.44
CA MET A 197 2.38 9.35 9.57
C MET A 197 1.84 8.05 10.18
N VAL A 198 0.54 7.99 10.46
CA VAL A 198 -0.10 6.79 11.04
C VAL A 198 -0.01 5.61 10.07
N GLY A 199 -0.21 5.85 8.78
CA GLY A 199 -0.08 4.85 7.73
C GLY A 199 1.36 4.34 7.60
N CYS A 200 2.36 5.20 7.71
CA CYS A 200 3.77 4.82 7.72
C CYS A 200 4.09 3.90 8.90
N LEU A 201 3.62 4.24 10.11
CA LEU A 201 3.82 3.42 11.30
C LEU A 201 3.12 2.07 11.17
N LEU A 202 1.90 2.04 10.63
CA LEU A 202 1.18 0.80 10.34
C LEU A 202 1.97 -0.06 9.35
N ALA A 203 2.35 0.50 8.19
CA ALA A 203 3.13 -0.19 7.17
C ALA A 203 4.45 -0.77 7.69
N GLN A 204 5.17 0.00 8.51
CA GLN A 204 6.41 -0.44 9.14
C GLN A 204 6.17 -1.60 10.11
N SER A 205 5.14 -1.50 10.97
CA SER A 205 4.77 -2.57 11.89
C SER A 205 4.29 -3.85 11.17
N TRP A 206 3.95 -3.73 9.88
CA TRP A 206 3.51 -4.83 9.02
C TRP A 206 4.58 -5.26 8.02
N TRP A 207 5.84 -4.94 8.30
CA TRP A 207 7.02 -5.41 7.56
C TRP A 207 7.08 -4.98 6.10
N LEU A 208 6.42 -3.86 5.74
CA LEU A 208 6.60 -3.30 4.40
C LEU A 208 8.02 -2.71 4.24
N PRO A 209 8.59 -2.76 3.01
CA PRO A 209 9.88 -2.15 2.71
C PRO A 209 9.96 -0.68 3.12
N GLU A 210 11.15 -0.25 3.53
CA GLU A 210 11.41 1.11 3.99
C GLU A 210 11.03 2.15 2.93
N GLU A 211 11.33 1.90 1.66
CA GLU A 211 11.00 2.82 0.57
C GLU A 211 9.49 3.02 0.40
N ILE A 212 8.68 1.99 0.68
CA ILE A 212 7.23 2.09 0.69
C ILE A 212 6.77 2.88 1.92
N CYS A 213 7.34 2.62 3.10
CA CYS A 213 7.01 3.36 4.32
C CYS A 213 7.32 4.86 4.18
N LEU A 214 8.49 5.19 3.62
CA LEU A 214 8.89 6.57 3.32
C LEU A 214 7.99 7.23 2.27
N ALA A 215 7.57 6.49 1.25
CA ALA A 215 6.60 6.99 0.28
C ALA A 215 5.25 7.30 0.98
N ILE A 216 4.74 6.38 1.82
CA ILE A 216 3.49 6.58 2.56
C ILE A 216 3.58 7.81 3.45
N ARG A 217 4.67 8.00 4.17
CA ARG A 217 4.84 9.15 5.06
C ARG A 217 4.78 10.50 4.34
N ASN A 218 5.21 10.57 3.08
CA ASN A 218 5.46 11.83 2.38
C ASN A 218 4.61 12.02 1.12
N HIS A 219 3.56 11.22 0.91
CA HIS A 219 2.85 11.20 -0.38
C HIS A 219 2.01 12.45 -0.70
N HIS A 220 1.87 13.35 0.28
CA HIS A 220 1.23 14.67 0.15
C HIS A 220 2.24 15.83 0.12
N ASP A 221 3.54 15.55 0.17
CA ASP A 221 4.58 16.58 0.21
C ASP A 221 5.09 16.89 -1.21
N LEU A 222 4.83 18.12 -1.67
CA LEU A 222 5.31 18.58 -2.97
C LEU A 222 6.85 18.63 -3.03
N ALA A 223 7.52 18.93 -1.92
CA ALA A 223 8.98 19.05 -1.89
C ALA A 223 9.66 17.72 -2.21
N VAL A 224 9.03 16.58 -1.87
CA VAL A 224 9.63 15.27 -2.17
C VAL A 224 9.54 14.89 -3.65
N LEU A 225 8.62 15.49 -4.40
CA LEU A 225 8.49 15.25 -5.85
C LEU A 225 9.51 16.08 -6.64
N LYS A 226 9.84 17.29 -6.18
CA LYS A 226 10.82 18.18 -6.84
C LYS A 226 12.25 17.71 -6.61
N SER A 227 12.99 17.48 -7.69
CA SER A 227 14.31 16.81 -7.65
C SER A 227 15.39 17.56 -6.88
N ALA A 228 15.37 18.89 -6.89
CA ALA A 228 16.37 19.71 -6.22
C ALA A 228 16.22 19.75 -4.68
N GLU A 229 15.05 19.38 -4.16
CA GLU A 229 14.68 19.58 -2.74
C GLU A 229 14.51 18.27 -1.96
N SER A 230 14.47 17.13 -2.67
CA SER A 230 14.10 15.86 -2.09
C SER A 230 15.29 15.05 -1.56
N HIS A 231 15.19 14.63 -0.30
CA HIS A 231 16.11 13.71 0.36
C HIS A 231 15.64 12.25 0.30
N LEU A 232 14.49 11.98 -0.32
CA LEU A 232 13.93 10.64 -0.41
C LEU A 232 14.58 9.79 -1.51
N PRO A 233 14.67 8.45 -1.32
CA PRO A 233 15.05 7.53 -2.38
C PRO A 233 14.19 7.74 -3.64
N LEU A 234 14.81 7.64 -4.82
CA LEU A 234 14.12 7.84 -6.09
C LEU A 234 12.92 6.89 -6.26
N LEU A 235 13.01 5.66 -5.73
CA LEU A 235 11.91 4.71 -5.72
C LEU A 235 10.70 5.27 -4.96
N SER A 236 10.87 5.76 -3.72
CA SER A 236 9.79 6.33 -2.92
C SER A 236 9.10 7.48 -3.65
N ARG A 237 9.87 8.37 -4.28
CA ARG A 237 9.34 9.52 -5.01
C ARG A 237 8.53 9.09 -6.22
N ARG A 238 9.01 8.09 -6.97
CA ARG A 238 8.28 7.51 -8.12
C ARG A 238 7.00 6.81 -7.69
N LEU A 239 7.01 6.09 -6.57
CA LEU A 239 5.80 5.49 -6.01
C LEU A 239 4.73 6.56 -5.75
N VAL A 240 5.10 7.66 -5.09
CA VAL A 240 4.20 8.81 -4.85
C VAL A 240 3.65 9.35 -6.17
N ALA A 241 4.52 9.70 -7.11
CA ALA A 241 4.09 10.28 -8.39
C ALA A 241 3.17 9.35 -9.18
N THR A 242 3.50 8.06 -9.24
CA THR A 242 2.70 7.04 -9.92
C THR A 242 1.32 6.88 -9.30
N ALA A 243 1.20 6.86 -7.96
CA ALA A 243 -0.11 6.73 -7.32
C ALA A 243 -0.96 8.00 -7.44
N GLN A 244 -0.35 9.18 -7.36
CA GLN A 244 -1.05 10.45 -7.61
C GLN A 244 -1.59 10.50 -9.03
N PHE A 245 -0.82 10.03 -10.02
CA PHE A 245 -1.29 9.93 -11.39
C PHE A 245 -2.39 8.88 -11.56
N ALA A 246 -2.27 7.72 -10.92
CA ALA A 246 -3.32 6.71 -10.89
C ALA A 246 -4.63 7.25 -10.29
N GLU A 247 -4.56 7.98 -9.17
CA GLU A 247 -5.72 8.62 -8.54
C GLU A 247 -6.36 9.66 -9.48
N HIS A 248 -5.56 10.46 -10.17
CA HIS A 248 -6.07 11.40 -11.16
C HIS A 248 -6.80 10.71 -12.32
N ILE A 249 -6.29 9.58 -12.82
CA ILE A 249 -6.97 8.77 -13.84
C ILE A 249 -8.32 8.27 -13.31
N VAL A 250 -8.37 7.77 -12.06
CA VAL A 250 -9.62 7.33 -11.41
C VAL A 250 -10.63 8.48 -11.32
N GLN A 251 -10.19 9.67 -10.90
CA GLN A 251 -11.04 10.87 -10.82
C GLN A 251 -11.60 11.23 -12.21
N ARG A 252 -10.72 11.30 -13.22
CA ARG A 252 -11.09 11.72 -14.59
C ARG A 252 -12.06 10.74 -15.25
N GLN A 253 -11.87 9.43 -15.07
CA GLN A 253 -12.64 8.42 -15.79
C GLN A 253 -13.88 7.93 -15.04
N LEU A 254 -13.83 7.89 -13.71
CA LEU A 254 -14.88 7.26 -12.91
C LEU A 254 -15.59 8.24 -11.96
N SER A 255 -15.09 9.48 -11.83
CA SER A 255 -15.60 10.46 -10.85
C SER A 255 -15.58 9.91 -9.41
N LEU A 256 -14.55 9.12 -9.08
CA LEU A 256 -14.28 8.57 -7.75
C LEU A 256 -13.01 9.18 -7.16
N SER A 257 -12.80 8.99 -5.85
CA SER A 257 -11.64 9.52 -5.11
C SER A 257 -11.44 11.04 -5.30
N ILE A 258 -12.50 11.83 -5.15
CA ILE A 258 -12.47 13.27 -5.47
C ILE A 258 -11.63 14.02 -4.44
N THR A 259 -10.49 14.55 -4.86
CA THR A 259 -9.57 15.38 -4.06
C THR A 259 -9.03 16.55 -4.89
N GLN A 260 -8.41 17.53 -4.25
CA GLN A 260 -7.69 18.64 -4.90
C GLN A 260 -6.17 18.42 -4.92
N GLU A 261 -5.70 17.19 -4.77
CA GLU A 261 -4.26 16.86 -4.76
C GLU A 261 -3.60 17.04 -6.13
N TRP A 262 -4.27 16.64 -7.23
CA TRP A 262 -3.67 16.71 -8.57
C TRP A 262 -3.30 18.13 -9.01
N PRO A 263 -4.12 19.17 -8.79
CA PRO A 263 -3.71 20.56 -9.03
C PRO A 263 -2.45 20.98 -8.26
N LYS A 264 -2.18 20.41 -7.09
CA LYS A 264 -1.03 20.75 -6.24
C LYS A 264 0.24 19.99 -6.63
N LEU A 265 0.10 18.72 -7.02
CA LEU A 265 1.22 17.78 -7.18
C LEU A 265 1.46 17.35 -8.64
N GLY A 266 0.44 17.43 -9.49
CA GLY A 266 0.39 16.77 -10.80
C GLY A 266 1.51 17.16 -11.75
N GLU A 267 1.87 18.44 -11.80
CA GLU A 267 2.99 18.93 -12.64
C GLU A 267 4.30 18.25 -12.23
N ALA A 268 4.63 18.25 -10.93
CA ALA A 268 5.84 17.62 -10.42
C ALA A 268 5.81 16.08 -10.56
N CYS A 269 4.62 15.47 -10.49
CA CYS A 269 4.44 14.05 -10.77
C CYS A 269 4.79 13.72 -12.23
N LEU A 270 4.23 14.46 -13.19
CA LEU A 270 4.48 14.23 -14.62
C LEU A 270 5.95 14.46 -14.98
N GLU A 271 6.58 15.51 -14.43
CA GLU A 271 8.01 15.77 -14.60
C GLU A 271 8.86 14.61 -14.06
N LEU A 272 8.58 14.12 -12.84
CA LEU A 272 9.33 13.02 -12.24
C LEU A 272 9.16 11.68 -12.98
N LEU A 273 8.01 11.47 -13.60
CA LEU A 273 7.68 10.28 -14.38
C LEU A 273 8.10 10.38 -15.86
N ASP A 274 8.64 11.53 -16.29
CA ASP A 274 9.00 11.82 -17.68
C ASP A 274 7.81 11.64 -18.65
N VAL A 275 6.62 12.09 -18.24
CA VAL A 275 5.37 11.99 -19.02
C VAL A 275 5.06 13.33 -19.69
N GLY A 276 5.25 13.39 -21.00
CA GLY A 276 4.85 14.54 -21.83
C GLY A 276 3.37 14.54 -22.22
N GLU A 277 2.89 15.62 -22.83
CA GLU A 277 1.49 15.77 -23.25
C GLU A 277 1.00 14.64 -24.18
N SER A 278 1.84 14.19 -25.12
CA SER A 278 1.49 13.10 -26.04
C SER A 278 1.35 11.75 -25.34
N ASP A 279 2.17 11.48 -24.33
CA ASP A 279 2.06 10.27 -23.52
C ASP A 279 0.86 10.32 -22.59
N LEU A 280 0.55 11.50 -22.07
CA LEU A 280 -0.57 11.71 -21.15
C LEU A 280 -1.91 11.31 -21.76
N GLU A 281 -2.24 11.79 -22.96
CA GLU A 281 -3.50 11.43 -23.64
C GLU A 281 -3.56 9.96 -24.05
N ARG A 282 -2.42 9.39 -24.45
CA ARG A 282 -2.31 7.96 -24.74
C ARG A 282 -2.58 7.13 -23.49
N LEU A 283 -1.91 7.45 -22.37
CA LEU A 283 -2.05 6.74 -21.10
C LEU A 283 -3.48 6.84 -20.56
N TYR A 284 -4.13 8.00 -20.72
CA TYR A 284 -5.55 8.10 -20.38
C TYR A 284 -6.42 7.14 -21.20
N THR A 285 -6.18 7.01 -22.50
CA THR A 285 -6.97 6.11 -23.34
C THR A 285 -6.72 4.65 -22.97
N GLU A 286 -5.46 4.27 -22.79
CA GLU A 286 -5.08 2.89 -22.49
C GLU A 286 -5.45 2.44 -21.05
N ALA A 287 -5.60 3.38 -20.11
CA ALA A 287 -5.95 3.09 -18.73
C ALA A 287 -7.44 2.76 -18.53
N GLU A 288 -8.33 3.14 -19.45
CA GLU A 288 -9.78 2.95 -19.34
C GLU A 288 -10.21 1.51 -18.99
N PRO A 289 -9.73 0.44 -19.67
CA PRO A 289 -10.08 -0.94 -19.30
C PRO A 289 -9.58 -1.36 -17.92
N VAL A 290 -8.49 -0.76 -17.43
CA VAL A 290 -7.90 -1.07 -16.12
C VAL A 290 -8.66 -0.36 -15.00
N ALA A 291 -9.02 0.90 -15.22
CA ALA A 291 -9.80 1.70 -14.29
C ALA A 291 -11.21 1.14 -14.12
N SER A 292 -11.87 0.80 -15.23
CA SER A 292 -13.25 0.30 -15.26
C SER A 292 -13.42 -1.16 -14.85
N ALA A 293 -12.33 -1.95 -14.80
CA ALA A 293 -12.39 -3.34 -14.37
C ALA A 293 -13.04 -3.47 -12.98
N SER A 294 -14.21 -4.10 -12.95
CA SER A 294 -14.85 -4.60 -11.74
C SER A 294 -13.98 -5.66 -11.08
N GLU A 295 -14.09 -5.75 -9.76
CA GLU A 295 -13.50 -6.84 -8.98
C GLU A 295 -13.97 -8.23 -9.43
#